data_AF-A0A1Q8JCF4-F1
#
_entry.id   AF-A0A1Q8JCF4-F1
#
_cell.length_a   1.000
_cell.length_b   1.000
_cell.length_c   1.000
_cell.angle_alpha   90.00
_cell.angle_beta   90.00
_cell.angle_gamma   90.00
#
_symmetry.space_group_name_H-M   'P 1'
#
loop_
_entity.id
_entity.type
_entity.pdbx_description
1 polymer ?
#
loop_
_entity_poly.entity_id
_entity_poly.type
_entity_poly.pdbx_seq_one_letter_code
_entity_poly.pdbx_strand_id
1 'polypeptide(L)' 'MGWPEQHRHLYEDEAKKHGLSLNEYVIREMAKLHGLTVPSTTDDTTADQEQLPLGA' A
#
# COMPACT_ATOMS: atom_id res chain seq x y z
N MET A 1 -12.59 19.95 -9.66
CA MET A 1 -13.72 19.08 -9.27
C MET A 1 -13.19 18.07 -8.28
N GLY A 2 -13.56 18.18 -7.02
CA GLY A 2 -13.27 17.16 -6.00
C GLY A 2 -14.30 16.03 -6.08
N TRP A 3 -13.96 14.87 -5.54
CA TRP A 3 -14.95 13.80 -5.39
C TRP A 3 -16.10 14.24 -4.48
N PRO A 4 -17.33 13.76 -4.72
CA PRO A 4 -18.42 13.94 -3.77
C PRO A 4 -18.04 13.31 -2.42
N GLU A 5 -18.37 13.99 -1.32
CA GLU A 5 -17.91 13.62 0.04
C GLU A 5 -18.28 12.17 0.40
N GLN A 6 -19.45 11.70 -0.03
CA GLN A 6 -19.88 10.31 0.15
C GLN A 6 -18.92 9.29 -0.46
N HIS A 7 -18.35 9.59 -1.64
CA HIS A 7 -17.34 8.74 -2.25
C HIS A 7 -16.08 8.72 -1.38
N ARG A 8 -15.63 9.88 -0.90
CA ARG A 8 -14.42 9.97 -0.08
C ARG A 8 -14.50 9.07 1.16
N HIS A 9 -15.63 9.08 1.89
CA HIS A 9 -15.80 8.25 3.08
C HIS A 9 -15.69 6.75 2.79
N LEU A 10 -16.27 6.27 1.69
CA LEU A 10 -16.17 4.85 1.31
C LEU A 10 -14.72 4.41 1.11
N TYR A 11 -13.92 5.21 0.40
CA TYR A 11 -12.51 4.91 0.20
C TYR A 11 -11.68 5.09 1.48
N GLU A 12 -12.07 6.00 2.39
CA GLU A 12 -11.42 6.14 3.70
C GLU A 12 -11.67 4.92 4.59
N ASP A 13 -12.89 4.39 4.61
CA ASP A 13 -13.21 3.18 5.37
C ASP A 13 -12.52 1.93 4.80
N GLU A 14 -12.48 1.78 3.48
CA GLU A 14 -11.73 0.69 2.85
C GLU A 14 -10.23 0.83 3.10
N ALA A 15 -9.66 2.03 2.94
CA ALA A 15 -8.24 2.28 3.23
C ALA A 15 -7.88 1.88 4.67
N LYS A 16 -8.73 2.20 5.66
CA LYS A 16 -8.55 1.79 7.05
C LYS A 16 -8.56 0.27 7.24
N LYS A 17 -9.43 -0.47 6.55
CA LYS A 17 -9.44 -1.95 6.61
C LYS A 17 -8.13 -2.55 6.13
N HIS A 18 -7.46 -1.87 5.20
CA HIS A 18 -6.15 -2.28 4.68
C HIS A 18 -4.96 -1.69 5.46
N GLY A 19 -5.21 -0.87 6.50
CA GLY A 19 -4.14 -0.16 7.22
C GLY A 19 -3.43 0.90 6.38
N LEU A 20 -4.07 1.39 5.32
CA LEU A 20 -3.51 2.33 4.36
C LEU A 20 -4.09 3.73 4.57
N SER A 21 -3.34 4.74 4.13
CA SER A 21 -3.89 6.09 3.94
C SER A 21 -4.80 6.13 2.71
N LEU A 22 -5.82 7.00 2.71
CA LEU A 22 -6.74 7.19 1.58
C LEU A 22 -6.00 7.34 0.24
N ASN A 23 -4.99 8.22 0.21
CA ASN A 23 -4.24 8.50 -1.00
C ASN A 23 -3.50 7.26 -1.51
N GLU A 24 -2.92 6.49 -0.61
CA GLU A 24 -2.22 5.26 -0.97
C GLU A 24 -3.19 4.21 -1.47
N TYR A 25 -4.32 3.99 -0.79
CA TYR A 25 -5.36 3.07 -1.24
C TYR A 25 -5.85 3.42 -2.65
N VAL A 26 -6.13 4.69 -2.94
CA VAL A 26 -6.57 5.14 -4.27
C VAL A 26 -5.49 4.91 -5.33
N ILE A 27 -4.23 5.21 -5.04
CA ILE A 27 -3.11 4.96 -5.98
C ILE A 27 -3.01 3.46 -6.29
N ARG A 28 -3.17 2.60 -5.29
CA ARG A 28 -3.14 1.14 -5.47
C ARG A 28 -4.31 0.63 -6.30
N GLU A 29 -5.53 1.12 -6.06
CA GLU A 29 -6.69 0.75 -6.87
C GLU A 29 -6.55 1.20 -8.33
N MET A 30 -6.03 2.41 -8.56
CA MET A 30 -5.72 2.88 -9.92
C MET A 30 -4.63 2.03 -10.56
N ALA A 31 -3.56 1.70 -9.83
CA ALA A 31 -2.50 0.84 -10.33
C ALA A 31 -3.03 -0.55 -10.73
N LYS A 32 -3.91 -1.17 -9.94
CA LYS A 32 -4.59 -2.44 -10.29
C LYS A 32 -5.43 -2.31 -11.56
N LEU A 33 -6.21 -1.23 -11.70
CA LEU A 33 -7.00 -0.96 -12.91
C LEU A 33 -6.13 -0.85 -14.17
N HIS A 34 -4.92 -0.31 -14.02
CA HIS A 34 -3.93 -0.20 -15.09
C HIS A 34 -3.05 -1.44 -15.27
N GLY A 35 -3.30 -2.52 -14.52
CA GLY A 35 -2.52 -3.77 -14.59
C GLY A 35 -1.09 -3.63 -14.05
N LEU A 36 -0.81 -2.59 -13.25
CA LEU A 36 0.46 -2.40 -12.59
C LEU A 36 0.53 -3.27 -11.34
N THR A 37 1.66 -3.96 -11.16
CA THR A 37 1.91 -4.75 -9.94
C THR A 37 2.07 -3.81 -8.75
N VAL A 38 1.15 -3.92 -7.80
CA VAL A 38 1.19 -3.14 -6.56
C VAL A 38 1.77 -4.02 -5.46
N PRO A 39 2.83 -3.59 -4.75
CA PRO A 39 3.33 -4.34 -3.60
C PRO A 39 2.21 -4.46 -2.56
N SER A 40 1.89 -5.70 -2.18
CA SER A 40 0.98 -5.96 -1.07
C SER A 40 1.70 -5.58 0.21
N THR A 41 1.08 -4.81 1.10
CA THR A 41 1.68 -4.32 2.35
C THR A 41 2.00 -5.40 3.39
N THR A 42 1.95 -6.67 3.00
CA THR A 42 2.58 -7.79 3.69
C THR A 42 4.00 -7.94 3.18
N ASP A 43 4.82 -6.88 3.29
CA ASP A 43 6.25 -7.10 3.39
C ASP A 43 6.52 -7.39 4.87
N ASP A 44 6.33 -8.66 5.22
CA ASP A 44 6.99 -9.29 6.34
C ASP A 44 8.49 -9.00 6.16
N THR A 45 8.96 -7.90 6.76
CA THR A 45 10.40 -7.68 6.93
C THR A 45 10.89 -8.65 8.01
N THR A 46 10.82 -9.95 7.71
CA THR A 46 12.00 -10.80 7.82
C THR A 46 12.93 -10.36 6.68
N ALA A 47 13.51 -9.17 6.81
CA ALA A 47 14.82 -8.94 6.21
C ALA A 47 15.74 -9.89 6.97
N ASP A 48 15.90 -11.09 6.41
CA ASP A 48 17.08 -11.90 6.56
C ASP A 48 18.27 -10.96 6.28
N GLN A 49 18.82 -10.38 7.34
CA GLN A 49 20.11 -9.72 7.28
C GLN A 49 21.11 -10.84 7.05
N GLU A 50 21.29 -11.21 5.79
CA GLU A 50 22.37 -12.07 5.35
C GLU A 50 23.67 -11.48 5.92
N GLN A 51 24.19 -12.26 6.85
CA GLN A 51 25.34 -12.04 7.69
C GLN A 51 26.60 -11.94 6.83
N LEU A 52 27.23 -10.76 6.76
CA LEU A 52 28.61 -10.65 6.29
C LEU A 52 29.56 -10.73 7.50
N PRO A 53 30.30 -11.83 7.71
CA PRO A 53 31.39 -11.83 8.67
C PRO A 53 32.48 -10.90 8.14
N LEU A 54 32.77 -9.82 8.87
CA LEU A 54 33.94 -9.00 8.59
C LEU A 54 35.18 -9.84 8.95
N GLY A 55 35.73 -10.51 7.94
CA GLY A 55 36.99 -11.23 8.04
C GLY A 55 38.19 -10.27 7.98
N ALA A 56 39.22 -10.67 8.74
CA ALA A 56 40.60 -10.17 8.84
C ALA A 56 40.88 -8.98 9.76
#